data_AF-A0A8J5M3U0-F1
#
_entry.id   AF-A0A8J5M3U0-F1
#
_cell.length_a   1.000
_cell.length_b   1.000
_cell.length_c   1.000
_cell.angle_alpha   90.00
_cell.angle_beta   90.00
_cell.angle_gamma   90.00
#
_symmetry.space_group_name_H-M   'P 1'
#
loop_
_entity.id
_entity.type
_entity.pdbx_description
1 polymer ?
#
loop_
_entity_poly.entity_id
_entity_poly.type
_entity_poly.pdbx_seq_one_letter_code
_entity_poly.pdbx_strand_id
1 'polypeptide(L)'
;MQETVRSPAIVLLEVILPHILTNAPTTLTDRNENVKEGLCEFYGCYRRQETFVRCMLLDTAIPEEIVSASHLFRRCNENQSSVMMQISNIDDVRNGLLLFKPLKHEFDYFQINFILDNMDGLGLKLFDANIRDTRLIDLTDRNGNKVLTDKQTKISLGSISSRNKKKRCHFNAQTTFGDVDGRTLAFTGLERPFYRCLNLQHAYLL
;
A
#
# COMPACT_ATOMS: atom_id res chain seq x y z
N MET A 1 21.00 18.20 -34.46
CA MET A 1 20.20 17.77 -33.30
C MET A 1 19.09 18.77 -33.11
N GLN A 2 17.84 18.41 -33.39
CA GLN A 2 16.69 19.26 -33.12
C GLN A 2 16.28 19.02 -31.67
N GLU A 3 16.40 20.05 -30.82
CA GLU A 3 15.71 20.06 -29.53
C GLU A 3 14.21 20.06 -29.81
N THR A 4 13.54 18.97 -29.46
CA THR A 4 12.08 18.88 -29.50
C THR A 4 11.54 19.85 -28.44
N VAL A 5 11.15 21.05 -28.87
CA VAL A 5 10.48 22.03 -28.01
C VAL A 5 9.19 21.38 -27.49
N ARG A 6 9.15 21.07 -26.19
CA ARG A 6 7.96 20.50 -25.55
C ARG A 6 6.79 21.48 -25.71
N SER A 7 5.65 20.96 -26.15
CA SER A 7 4.43 21.75 -26.27
C SER A 7 4.04 22.35 -24.91
N PRO A 8 3.64 23.64 -24.85
CA PRO A 8 3.15 24.26 -23.62
C PRO A 8 2.00 23.48 -22.96
N ALA A 9 1.18 22.80 -23.76
CA ALA A 9 0.11 21.95 -23.26
C ALA A 9 0.62 20.70 -22.51
N ILE A 10 1.74 20.12 -22.97
CA ILE A 10 2.39 18.98 -22.29
C ILE A 10 2.98 19.43 -20.97
N VAL A 11 3.67 20.58 -20.95
CA VAL A 11 4.24 21.15 -19.71
C VAL A 11 3.14 21.44 -18.69
N LEU A 12 2.02 22.02 -19.13
CA LEU A 12 0.88 22.29 -18.25
C LEU A 12 0.25 20.99 -17.71
N LEU A 13 0.13 19.96 -18.56
CA LEU A 13 -0.36 18.65 -18.13
C LEU A 13 0.59 18.03 -17.09
N GLU A 14 1.90 18.05 -17.32
CA GLU A 14 2.92 17.55 -16.38
C GLU A 14 2.85 18.24 -15.01
N VAL A 15 2.49 19.53 -14.95
CA VAL A 15 2.34 20.30 -13.71
C VAL A 15 1.01 20.03 -13.01
N ILE A 16 -0.09 19.96 -13.75
CA ILE A 16 -1.44 19.83 -13.14
C ILE A 16 -1.74 18.38 -12.74
N LEU A 17 -1.21 17.41 -13.48
CA LEU A 17 -1.51 15.99 -13.30
C LEU A 17 -1.15 15.46 -11.89
N PRO A 18 0.01 15.78 -11.28
CA PRO A 18 0.29 15.44 -9.89
C PRO A 18 -0.79 15.97 -8.95
N HIS A 19 -1.21 17.22 -9.11
CA HIS A 19 -2.26 17.82 -8.28
C HIS A 19 -3.62 17.13 -8.44
N ILE A 20 -3.97 16.70 -9.65
CA ILE A 20 -5.19 15.91 -9.90
C ILE A 20 -5.10 14.56 -9.20
N LEU A 21 -3.96 13.87 -9.32
CA LEU A 21 -3.78 12.52 -8.80
C LEU A 21 -3.63 12.49 -7.27
N THR A 22 -3.09 13.56 -6.65
CA THR A 22 -2.79 13.59 -5.22
C THR A 22 -3.82 14.24 -4.33
N ASN A 23 -4.63 15.16 -4.86
CA ASN A 23 -5.69 15.83 -4.09
C ASN A 23 -7.02 15.05 -4.06
N ALA A 24 -7.11 13.91 -4.74
CA ALA A 24 -8.32 13.12 -4.79
C ALA A 24 -8.60 12.41 -3.45
N PRO A 25 -9.83 12.48 -2.90
CA PRO A 25 -10.14 11.92 -1.59
C PRO A 25 -9.85 10.42 -1.50
N THR A 26 -9.19 10.02 -0.41
CA THR A 26 -8.80 8.62 -0.11
C THR A 26 -9.98 7.71 0.23
N THR A 27 -11.18 8.27 0.40
CA THR A 27 -12.35 7.63 1.01
C THR A 27 -13.21 6.76 0.08
N LEU A 28 -12.80 6.54 -1.18
CA LEU A 28 -13.60 5.75 -2.13
C LEU A 28 -13.20 4.26 -2.22
N THR A 29 -12.22 3.79 -1.43
CA THR A 29 -11.76 2.38 -1.49
C THR A 29 -12.76 1.35 -0.94
N ASP A 30 -13.81 1.77 -0.24
CA ASP A 30 -14.70 0.86 0.52
C ASP A 30 -15.91 0.31 -0.25
N ARG A 31 -15.95 0.38 -1.58
CA ARG A 31 -17.16 -0.02 -2.34
C ARG A 31 -17.19 -1.45 -2.90
N ASN A 32 -16.08 -2.19 -2.84
CA ASN A 32 -16.05 -3.56 -3.37
C ASN A 32 -15.34 -4.50 -2.39
N GLU A 33 -16.13 -5.20 -1.58
CA GLU A 33 -15.66 -6.15 -0.56
C GLU A 33 -14.81 -7.29 -1.17
N ASN A 34 -15.02 -7.59 -2.46
CA ASN A 34 -14.38 -8.73 -3.13
C ASN A 34 -12.94 -8.44 -3.58
N VAL A 35 -12.49 -7.17 -3.59
CA VAL A 35 -11.12 -6.83 -4.03
C VAL A 35 -10.08 -7.48 -3.13
N LYS A 36 -10.32 -7.48 -1.81
CA LYS A 36 -9.39 -8.08 -0.85
C LYS A 36 -9.32 -9.60 -1.03
N GLU A 37 -10.46 -10.25 -1.25
CA GLU A 37 -10.54 -11.69 -1.51
C GLU A 37 -9.77 -12.07 -2.79
N GLY A 38 -10.03 -11.38 -3.89
CA GLY A 38 -9.32 -11.61 -5.16
C GLY A 38 -7.81 -11.37 -5.04
N LEU A 39 -7.38 -10.37 -4.27
CA LEU A 39 -5.95 -10.15 -3.98
C LEU A 39 -5.36 -11.31 -3.15
N CYS A 40 -6.10 -11.81 -2.18
CA CYS A 40 -5.66 -12.91 -1.34
C CYS A 40 -5.51 -14.21 -2.13
N GLU A 41 -6.43 -14.49 -3.06
CA GLU A 41 -6.34 -15.62 -3.98
C GLU A 41 -5.16 -15.45 -4.95
N PHE A 42 -5.10 -14.30 -5.64
CA PHE A 42 -4.09 -14.02 -6.67
C PHE A 42 -2.67 -14.06 -6.11
N TYR A 43 -2.42 -13.47 -4.95
CA TYR A 43 -1.09 -13.46 -4.32
C TYR A 43 -0.87 -14.58 -3.31
N GLY A 44 -1.81 -15.51 -3.17
CA GLY A 44 -1.73 -16.62 -2.21
C GLY A 44 -1.50 -16.14 -0.77
N CYS A 45 -2.22 -15.12 -0.31
CA CYS A 45 -2.01 -14.46 0.98
C CYS A 45 -2.89 -15.01 2.12
N TYR A 46 -3.94 -15.77 1.84
CA TYR A 46 -4.77 -16.38 2.88
C TYR A 46 -3.99 -17.40 3.72
N ARG A 47 -4.21 -17.37 5.04
CA ARG A 47 -3.61 -18.30 5.99
C ARG A 47 -4.66 -18.68 7.03
N ARG A 48 -4.55 -19.92 7.56
CA ARG A 48 -5.32 -20.40 8.72
C ARG A 48 -6.84 -20.25 8.54
N GLN A 49 -7.38 -20.84 7.48
CA GLN A 49 -8.82 -20.75 7.15
C GLN A 49 -9.26 -19.28 7.05
N GLU A 50 -8.46 -18.47 6.36
CA GLU A 50 -8.77 -17.07 6.00
C GLU A 50 -8.88 -16.06 7.15
N THR A 51 -8.79 -16.52 8.41
CA THR A 51 -8.74 -15.66 9.59
C THR A 51 -7.46 -14.82 9.70
N PHE A 52 -6.42 -15.19 8.95
CA PHE A 52 -5.18 -14.43 8.85
C PHE A 52 -4.85 -14.16 7.38
N VAL A 53 -4.37 -12.95 7.12
CA VAL A 53 -3.90 -12.52 5.81
C VAL A 53 -2.43 -12.11 5.91
N ARG A 54 -1.63 -12.55 4.94
CA ARG A 54 -0.25 -12.11 4.81
C ARG A 54 -0.21 -10.65 4.36
N CYS A 55 0.39 -9.77 5.16
CA CYS A 55 0.79 -8.45 4.68
C CYS A 55 2.01 -8.61 3.77
N MET A 56 1.93 -8.13 2.53
CA MET A 56 2.96 -8.35 1.51
C MET A 56 4.28 -7.65 1.83
N LEU A 57 4.27 -6.52 2.54
CA LEU A 57 5.50 -5.85 2.97
C LEU A 57 6.12 -6.50 4.21
N LEU A 58 5.29 -6.80 5.22
CA LEU A 58 5.78 -7.36 6.49
C LEU A 58 6.08 -8.86 6.41
N ASP A 59 5.68 -9.51 5.31
CA ASP A 59 5.77 -10.94 5.04
C ASP A 59 5.35 -11.81 6.23
N THR A 60 4.30 -11.40 6.93
CA THR A 60 3.78 -12.10 8.09
C THR A 60 2.27 -12.19 8.02
N ALA A 61 1.75 -13.33 8.50
CA ALA A 61 0.33 -13.54 8.68
C ALA A 61 -0.15 -12.69 9.87
N ILE A 62 -1.07 -11.78 9.60
CA ILE A 62 -1.69 -10.86 10.57
C ILE A 62 -3.21 -11.11 10.55
N PRO A 63 -3.95 -10.91 11.65
CA PRO A 63 -5.41 -10.97 11.62
C PRO A 63 -6.00 -10.21 10.43
N GLU A 64 -6.95 -10.85 9.75
CA GLU A 64 -7.57 -10.32 8.53
C GLU A 64 -8.06 -8.89 8.73
N GLU A 65 -8.65 -8.59 9.90
CA GLU A 65 -9.35 -7.34 10.18
C GLU A 65 -8.44 -6.11 10.21
N ILE A 66 -7.13 -6.30 10.28
CA ILE A 66 -6.12 -5.23 10.33
C ILE A 66 -5.21 -5.20 9.10
N VAL A 67 -5.48 -6.07 8.11
CA VAL A 67 -4.92 -5.99 6.76
C VAL A 67 -5.98 -5.40 5.83
N SER A 68 -5.57 -4.58 4.87
CA SER A 68 -6.46 -3.96 3.89
C SER A 68 -5.89 -4.08 2.48
N ALA A 69 -6.79 -4.15 1.52
CA ALA A 69 -6.46 -3.92 0.12
C ALA A 69 -6.09 -2.43 -0.07
N SER A 70 -5.05 -2.17 -0.83
CA SER A 70 -4.66 -0.83 -1.28
C SER A 70 -4.48 -0.85 -2.78
N HIS A 71 -5.11 0.09 -3.49
CA HIS A 71 -4.92 0.26 -4.93
C HIS A 71 -3.63 1.04 -5.21
N LEU A 72 -2.83 0.56 -6.16
CA LEU A 72 -1.62 1.23 -6.63
C LEU A 72 -1.97 2.51 -7.39
N PHE A 73 -2.85 2.37 -8.38
CA PHE A 73 -3.52 3.50 -9.00
C PHE A 73 -4.88 3.68 -8.34
N ARG A 74 -5.04 4.78 -7.61
CA ARG A 74 -6.18 5.00 -6.71
C ARG A 74 -7.49 4.93 -7.46
N ARG A 75 -8.49 4.33 -6.80
CA ARG A 75 -9.85 4.21 -7.34
C ARG A 75 -10.49 5.55 -7.71
N CYS A 76 -10.20 6.61 -6.95
CA CYS A 76 -10.69 7.96 -7.25
C CYS A 76 -10.22 8.50 -8.63
N ASN A 77 -9.19 7.90 -9.21
CA ASN A 77 -8.65 8.24 -10.52
C ASN A 77 -9.15 7.30 -11.64
N GLU A 78 -10.18 6.47 -11.40
CA GLU A 78 -10.70 5.47 -12.33
C GLU A 78 -10.92 6.00 -13.76
N ASN A 79 -11.48 7.21 -13.90
CA ASN A 79 -11.71 7.85 -15.20
C ASN A 79 -10.44 8.05 -16.04
N GLN A 80 -9.26 8.09 -15.39
CA GLN A 80 -7.96 8.25 -16.04
C GLN A 80 -7.19 6.93 -16.16
N SER A 81 -7.69 5.85 -15.55
CA SER A 81 -6.95 4.60 -15.39
C SER A 81 -6.63 3.90 -16.72
N SER A 82 -7.55 3.92 -17.67
CA SER A 82 -7.34 3.35 -19.01
C SER A 82 -6.31 4.16 -19.81
N VAL A 83 -6.47 5.49 -19.84
CA VAL A 83 -5.63 6.39 -20.65
C VAL A 83 -4.20 6.47 -20.11
N MET A 84 -4.05 6.62 -18.78
CA MET A 84 -2.74 6.83 -18.16
C MET A 84 -2.01 5.53 -17.89
N MET A 85 -2.76 4.52 -17.44
CA MET A 85 -2.19 3.31 -16.86
C MET A 85 -2.61 2.05 -17.62
N GLN A 86 -3.36 2.13 -18.72
CA GLN A 86 -3.83 0.96 -19.46
C GLN A 86 -4.52 -0.07 -18.52
N ILE A 87 -5.24 0.44 -17.51
CA ILE A 87 -6.03 -0.35 -16.59
C ILE A 87 -7.47 -0.27 -17.07
N SER A 88 -8.02 -1.37 -17.57
CA SER A 88 -9.41 -1.44 -18.03
C SER A 88 -10.38 -1.61 -16.86
N ASN A 89 -9.94 -2.26 -15.78
CA ASN A 89 -10.69 -2.45 -14.54
C ASN A 89 -9.86 -1.95 -13.35
N ILE A 90 -10.34 -0.89 -12.68
CA ILE A 90 -9.62 -0.29 -11.54
C ILE A 90 -9.46 -1.28 -10.37
N ASP A 91 -10.36 -2.25 -10.27
CA ASP A 91 -10.37 -3.32 -9.26
C ASP A 91 -9.60 -4.58 -9.70
N ASP A 92 -8.83 -4.51 -10.79
CA ASP A 92 -7.90 -5.59 -11.17
C ASP A 92 -6.95 -5.88 -10.00
N VAL A 93 -6.82 -7.16 -9.63
CA VAL A 93 -5.95 -7.63 -8.54
C VAL A 93 -4.48 -7.22 -8.73
N ARG A 94 -4.03 -7.02 -9.96
CA ARG A 94 -2.69 -6.51 -10.26
C ARG A 94 -2.54 -5.02 -9.98
N ASN A 95 -3.64 -4.28 -9.85
CA ASN A 95 -3.66 -2.91 -9.35
C ASN A 95 -3.74 -2.83 -7.82
N GLY A 96 -3.60 -3.93 -7.08
CA GLY A 96 -3.70 -3.92 -5.63
C GLY A 96 -2.55 -4.59 -4.89
N LEU A 97 -2.43 -4.24 -3.62
CA LEU A 97 -1.55 -4.86 -2.62
C LEU A 97 -2.32 -5.12 -1.32
N LEU A 98 -1.87 -6.13 -0.56
CA LEU A 98 -2.35 -6.41 0.79
C LEU A 98 -1.38 -5.84 1.82
N LEU A 99 -1.80 -4.76 2.47
CA LEU A 99 -0.97 -4.01 3.41
C LEU A 99 -1.59 -3.99 4.79
N PHE A 100 -0.74 -3.98 5.81
CA PHE A 100 -1.17 -3.67 7.18
C PHE A 100 -1.76 -2.24 7.19
N LYS A 101 -2.89 -2.03 7.87
CA LYS A 101 -3.64 -0.76 7.80
C LYS A 101 -2.81 0.52 7.97
N PRO A 102 -1.87 0.61 8.93
CA PRO A 102 -0.97 1.76 9.05
C PRO A 102 -0.10 2.00 7.80
N LEU A 103 0.42 0.94 7.18
CA LEU A 103 1.19 1.05 5.94
C LEU A 103 0.29 1.46 4.76
N LYS A 104 -0.92 0.89 4.68
CA LYS A 104 -1.93 1.28 3.68
C LYS A 104 -2.26 2.78 3.79
N HIS A 105 -2.44 3.26 5.01
CA HIS A 105 -2.73 4.67 5.29
C HIS A 105 -1.60 5.57 4.76
N GLU A 106 -0.35 5.34 5.17
CA GLU A 106 0.76 6.17 4.72
C GLU A 106 1.03 6.06 3.22
N PHE A 107 0.76 4.91 2.61
CA PHE A 107 0.84 4.72 1.17
C PHE A 107 -0.24 5.55 0.44
N ASP A 108 -1.47 5.54 0.95
CA ASP A 108 -2.59 6.37 0.45
C ASP A 108 -2.37 7.87 0.70
N TYR A 109 -1.40 8.26 1.52
CA TYR A 109 -0.99 9.67 1.72
C TYR A 109 0.35 10.01 1.07
N PHE A 110 0.94 9.08 0.30
CA PHE A 110 2.25 9.21 -0.34
C PHE A 110 3.43 9.48 0.61
N GLN A 111 3.29 9.17 1.89
CA GLN A 111 4.40 9.27 2.85
C GLN A 111 5.35 8.09 2.75
N ILE A 112 4.85 6.98 2.20
CA ILE A 112 5.65 5.83 1.77
C ILE A 112 5.29 5.45 0.34
N ASN A 113 6.23 4.84 -0.37
CA ASN A 113 6.02 4.28 -1.70
C ASN A 113 6.96 3.09 -1.94
N PHE A 114 6.78 2.34 -3.03
CA PHE A 114 7.69 1.28 -3.44
C PHE A 114 8.46 1.69 -4.68
N ILE A 115 9.78 1.60 -4.59
CA ILE A 115 10.72 1.92 -5.68
C ILE A 115 11.39 0.61 -6.09
N LEU A 116 11.67 0.45 -7.39
CA LEU A 116 12.50 -0.64 -7.85
C LEU A 116 13.91 -0.48 -7.26
N ASP A 117 14.36 -1.46 -6.50
CA ASP A 117 15.72 -1.55 -6.01
C ASP A 117 16.65 -2.17 -7.07
N ASN A 118 17.95 -2.16 -6.78
CA ASN A 118 18.97 -2.65 -7.70
C ASN A 118 18.93 -4.18 -7.95
N MET A 119 18.08 -4.90 -7.22
CA MET A 119 17.91 -6.35 -7.30
C MET A 119 16.55 -6.73 -7.90
N ASP A 120 15.92 -5.81 -8.63
CA ASP A 120 14.56 -5.94 -9.19
C ASP A 120 13.46 -6.15 -8.14
N GLY A 121 13.79 -5.87 -6.87
CA GLY A 121 12.85 -5.87 -5.76
C GLY A 121 12.08 -4.56 -5.69
N LEU A 122 10.84 -4.60 -5.18
CA LEU A 122 10.08 -3.40 -4.85
C LEU A 122 10.33 -3.00 -3.41
N GLY A 123 11.36 -2.20 -3.16
CA GLY A 123 11.76 -1.69 -1.86
C GLY A 123 10.88 -0.53 -1.41
N LEU A 124 10.40 -0.57 -0.17
CA LEU A 124 9.71 0.56 0.43
C LEU A 124 10.67 1.74 0.57
N LYS A 125 10.22 2.94 0.25
CA LYS A 125 10.88 4.20 0.56
C LYS A 125 9.98 5.03 1.46
N LEU A 126 10.53 5.42 2.61
CA LEU A 126 9.93 6.41 3.49
C LEU A 126 10.32 7.84 3.04
N PHE A 127 9.33 8.70 2.84
CA PHE A 127 9.53 10.12 2.50
C PHE A 127 9.34 11.04 3.69
N ASP A 128 8.39 10.72 4.59
CA ASP A 128 8.18 11.50 5.80
C ASP A 128 9.12 11.06 6.92
N ALA A 129 10.15 11.86 7.18
CA ALA A 129 11.10 11.58 8.26
C ALA A 129 10.45 11.66 9.66
N ASN A 130 9.34 12.37 9.83
CA ASN A 130 8.72 12.60 11.14
C ASN A 130 8.07 11.34 11.71
N ILE A 131 7.64 10.41 10.86
CA ILE A 131 7.02 9.16 11.31
C ILE A 131 8.03 8.02 11.48
N ARG A 132 9.32 8.26 11.21
CA ARG A 132 10.36 7.22 11.20
C ARG A 132 10.37 6.39 12.48
N ASP A 133 10.33 7.04 13.64
CA ASP A 133 10.38 6.36 14.95
C ASP A 133 8.99 5.97 15.47
N THR A 134 7.93 6.26 14.71
CA THR A 134 6.56 5.89 15.07
C THR A 134 6.37 4.40 14.87
N ARG A 135 5.91 3.70 15.92
CA ARG A 135 5.50 2.29 15.82
C ARG A 135 4.31 2.18 14.89
N LEU A 136 4.30 1.17 14.02
CA LEU A 136 3.20 0.99 13.06
C LEU A 136 1.83 0.93 13.76
N ILE A 137 1.76 0.30 14.95
CA ILE A 137 0.52 0.15 15.71
C ILE A 137 0.00 1.43 16.39
N ASP A 138 0.84 2.46 16.49
CA ASP A 138 0.52 3.73 17.17
C ASP A 138 0.24 4.88 16.19
N LEU A 139 0.26 4.60 14.88
CA LEU A 139 0.06 5.63 13.87
C LEU A 139 -1.27 6.38 14.10
N THR A 140 -1.18 7.71 14.09
CA THR A 140 -2.32 8.62 14.07
C THR A 140 -2.46 9.29 12.72
N ASP A 141 -3.69 9.55 12.30
CA ASP A 141 -3.98 10.39 11.14
C ASP A 141 -3.62 11.87 11.42
N ARG A 142 -3.81 12.71 10.40
CA ARG A 142 -3.51 14.16 10.47
C ARG A 142 -4.37 14.93 11.47
N ASN A 143 -5.48 14.33 11.92
CA ASN A 143 -6.39 14.89 12.91
C ASN A 143 -6.09 14.35 14.32
N GLY A 144 -5.05 13.50 14.48
CA GLY A 144 -4.68 12.87 15.74
C GLY A 144 -5.51 11.63 16.09
N ASN A 145 -6.36 11.12 15.19
CA ASN A 145 -7.11 9.88 15.45
C ASN A 145 -6.23 8.67 15.16
N LYS A 146 -6.34 7.61 15.96
CA LYS A 146 -5.62 6.36 15.69
C LYS A 146 -6.08 5.74 14.38
N VAL A 147 -5.13 5.37 13.52
CA VAL A 147 -5.41 4.64 12.27
C VAL A 147 -5.93 3.23 12.56
N LEU A 148 -5.45 2.60 13.63
CA LEU A 148 -6.05 1.40 14.18
C LEU A 148 -7.03 1.76 15.28
N THR A 149 -8.28 1.32 15.14
CA THR A 149 -9.27 1.42 16.22
C THR A 149 -8.81 0.66 17.47
N ASP A 150 -9.28 1.03 18.65
CA ASP A 150 -8.93 0.32 19.89
C ASP A 150 -9.26 -1.17 19.84
N LYS A 151 -10.34 -1.55 19.15
CA LYS A 151 -10.69 -2.96 18.89
C LYS A 151 -9.61 -3.66 18.06
N GLN A 152 -9.16 -3.04 16.98
CA GLN A 152 -8.12 -3.57 16.09
C GLN A 152 -6.76 -3.64 16.78
N THR A 153 -6.40 -2.64 17.59
CA THR A 153 -5.18 -2.66 18.39
C THR A 153 -5.20 -3.81 19.41
N LYS A 154 -6.34 -4.04 20.09
CA LYS A 154 -6.52 -5.19 20.98
C LYS A 154 -6.42 -6.53 20.23
N ILE A 155 -7.00 -6.64 19.04
CA ILE A 155 -6.87 -7.84 18.19
C ILE A 155 -5.41 -8.11 17.82
N SER A 156 -4.67 -7.07 17.40
CA SER A 156 -3.25 -7.16 17.05
C SER A 156 -2.43 -7.65 18.25
N LEU A 157 -2.49 -6.95 19.38
CA LEU A 157 -1.72 -7.27 20.58
C LEU A 157 -2.12 -8.64 21.17
N GLY A 158 -3.41 -8.96 21.17
CA GLY A 158 -3.92 -10.26 21.63
C GLY A 158 -3.43 -11.42 20.75
N SER A 159 -3.32 -11.20 19.44
CA SER A 159 -2.80 -12.20 18.51
C SER A 159 -1.29 -12.39 18.67
N ILE A 160 -0.53 -11.33 18.93
CA ILE A 160 0.92 -11.39 19.17
C ILE A 160 1.24 -12.14 20.48
N SER A 161 0.49 -11.83 21.54
CA SER A 161 0.68 -12.41 22.88
C SER A 161 0.02 -13.80 23.08
N SER A 162 -0.69 -14.31 22.06
CA SER A 162 -1.43 -15.56 22.18
C SER A 162 -0.53 -16.76 22.49
N ARG A 163 -0.87 -17.52 23.54
CA ARG A 163 -0.22 -18.80 23.86
C ARG A 163 -0.61 -19.92 22.89
N ASN A 164 -1.74 -19.79 22.20
CA ASN A 164 -2.16 -20.75 21.20
C ASN A 164 -1.38 -20.52 19.90
N LYS A 165 -0.46 -21.43 19.56
CA LYS A 165 0.35 -21.35 18.33
C LYS A 165 -0.47 -21.16 17.06
N LYS A 166 -1.69 -21.72 16.98
CA LYS A 166 -2.58 -21.56 15.81
C LYS A 166 -3.12 -20.14 15.68
N LYS A 167 -3.19 -19.37 16.76
CA LYS A 167 -3.69 -17.98 16.79
C LYS A 167 -2.56 -16.95 16.95
N ARG A 168 -1.32 -17.39 17.12
CA ARG A 168 -0.17 -16.51 17.37
C ARG A 168 0.24 -15.78 16.09
N CYS A 169 0.32 -14.46 16.16
CA CYS A 169 0.91 -13.60 15.14
C CYS A 169 2.40 -13.40 15.44
N HIS A 170 3.26 -13.47 14.43
CA HIS A 170 4.70 -13.25 14.57
C HIS A 170 5.14 -11.81 14.31
N PHE A 171 4.19 -10.91 14.03
CA PHE A 171 4.47 -9.49 13.91
C PHE A 171 5.06 -8.93 15.22
N ASN A 172 6.15 -8.16 15.11
CA ASN A 172 6.74 -7.44 16.22
C ASN A 172 6.01 -6.11 16.44
N ALA A 173 5.33 -5.95 17.57
CA ALA A 173 4.61 -4.72 17.92
C ALA A 173 5.51 -3.49 18.04
N GLN A 174 6.82 -3.67 18.21
CA GLN A 174 7.80 -2.57 18.27
C GLN A 174 8.29 -2.12 16.89
N THR A 175 7.87 -2.78 15.80
CA THR A 175 8.23 -2.37 14.44
C THR A 175 7.79 -0.92 14.18
N THR A 176 8.73 -0.10 13.74
CA THR A 176 8.53 1.31 13.34
C THR A 176 8.48 1.47 11.82
N PHE A 177 8.18 2.68 11.33
CA PHE A 177 8.32 2.99 9.90
C PHE A 177 9.78 2.97 9.44
N GLY A 178 10.72 3.38 10.30
CA GLY A 178 12.14 3.32 10.01
C GLY A 178 12.67 1.90 9.83
N ASP A 179 12.11 0.92 10.56
CA ASP A 179 12.49 -0.50 10.44
C ASP A 179 12.04 -1.14 9.12
N VAL A 180 11.02 -0.57 8.47
CA VAL A 180 10.48 -1.08 7.20
C VAL A 180 10.94 -0.26 5.98
N ASP A 181 11.65 0.85 6.20
CA ASP A 181 12.30 1.61 5.12
C ASP A 181 13.38 0.74 4.45
N GLY A 182 13.36 0.67 3.13
CA GLY A 182 14.18 -0.22 2.31
C GLY A 182 13.69 -1.67 2.26
N ARG A 183 12.64 -2.05 2.98
CA ARG A 183 12.14 -3.43 2.97
C ARG A 183 11.43 -3.75 1.66
N THR A 184 11.78 -4.88 1.04
CA THR A 184 11.19 -5.33 -0.22
C THR A 184 9.83 -6.00 -0.03
N LEU A 185 8.88 -5.73 -0.93
CA LEU A 185 7.62 -6.50 -1.02
C LEU A 185 7.91 -7.98 -1.27
N ALA A 186 7.26 -8.85 -0.51
CA ALA A 186 7.38 -10.29 -0.63
C ALA A 186 6.26 -10.90 -1.49
N PHE A 187 6.65 -11.62 -2.54
CA PHE A 187 5.75 -12.38 -3.40
C PHE A 187 6.03 -13.88 -3.23
N THR A 188 4.98 -14.70 -3.05
CA THR A 188 5.13 -16.15 -2.88
C THR A 188 5.21 -16.92 -4.19
N GLY A 189 4.72 -16.33 -5.28
CA GLY A 189 4.75 -16.91 -6.62
C GLY A 189 5.30 -15.95 -7.67
N LEU A 190 4.94 -16.18 -8.93
CA LEU A 190 5.37 -15.37 -10.08
C LEU A 190 4.44 -14.17 -10.32
N GLU A 191 3.35 -14.07 -9.57
CA GLU A 191 2.36 -13.01 -9.67
C GLU A 191 2.96 -11.67 -9.28
N ARG A 192 2.68 -10.64 -10.09
CA ARG A 192 3.22 -9.29 -9.90
C ARG A 192 2.17 -8.21 -10.13
N PRO A 193 2.27 -7.10 -9.37
CA PRO A 193 1.43 -5.94 -9.60
C PRO A 193 1.76 -5.28 -10.93
N PHE A 194 0.96 -4.29 -11.30
CA PHE A 194 1.29 -3.36 -12.38
C PHE A 194 2.45 -2.45 -11.96
N TYR A 195 3.69 -2.85 -12.28
CA TYR A 195 4.90 -2.08 -11.97
C TYR A 195 4.86 -0.62 -12.44
N ARG A 196 4.20 -0.36 -13.58
CA ARG A 196 3.98 1.00 -14.09
C ARG A 196 3.27 1.91 -13.09
N CYS A 197 2.38 1.39 -12.23
CA CYS A 197 1.71 2.17 -11.18
C CYS A 197 2.64 2.57 -10.05
N LEU A 198 3.64 1.73 -9.76
CA LEU A 198 4.65 2.00 -8.73
C LEU A 198 5.66 3.04 -9.22
N ASN A 199 6.05 2.95 -10.49
CA ASN A 199 6.94 3.94 -11.12
C ASN A 199 6.29 5.32 -11.27
N LEU A 200 4.97 5.38 -11.51
CA LEU A 200 4.22 6.64 -11.59
C LEU A 200 4.35 7.43 -10.29
N GLN A 201 4.16 6.78 -9.14
CA GLN A 201 4.24 7.45 -7.84
C GLN A 201 5.67 7.94 -7.54
N HIS A 202 6.71 7.28 -8.06
CA HIS A 202 8.10 7.74 -7.93
C HIS A 202 8.42 8.98 -8.78
N ALA A 203 7.87 9.07 -9.99
CA ALA A 203 8.14 10.16 -10.92
C ALA A 203 7.54 11.52 -10.51
N TYR A 204 6.62 11.56 -9.54
CA TYR A 204 5.91 12.78 -9.12
C TYR A 204 6.12 13.15 -7.65
N LEU A 205 6.92 12.38 -6.90
CA LEU A 205 7.27 12.64 -5.49
C LEU A 205 8.74 13.08 -5.30
N LEU A 206 9.48 13.24 -6.39
CA LEU A 206 10.80 13.87 -6.49
C LEU A 206 10.68 15.15 -7.32
#